data_AF-A0A0D0L475-F1
#
_entry.id   AF-A0A0D0L475-F1
#
_cell.length_a   1.000
_cell.length_b   1.000
_cell.length_c   1.000
_cell.angle_alpha   90.00
_cell.angle_beta   90.00
_cell.angle_gamma   90.00
#
_symmetry.space_group_name_H-M   'P 1'
#
loop_
_entity.id
_entity.type
_entity.pdbx_description
1 polymer ?
#
loop_
_entity_poly.entity_id
_entity_poly.type
_entity_poly.pdbx_seq_one_letter_code
_entity_poly.pdbx_strand_id
1 'polypeptide(L)' 'GEATLTTQDEVLLSGTSAERRDRLNHLLFPGPAKELAEHREKYGDTSGLSANQFFYGLRQGDEHRVRLEKGVDLLIGLEA' A
#
# COMPACT_ATOMS: atom_id res chain seq x y z
N GLY A 1 -0.92 -26.94 1.83
CA GLY A 1 -1.81 -27.28 2.96
C GLY A 1 -3.02 -26.40 2.83
N GLU A 2 -4.22 -26.96 2.96
CA GLU A 2 -5.46 -26.18 2.93
C GLU A 2 -5.55 -25.34 4.20
N ALA A 3 -5.74 -24.03 4.07
CA ALA A 3 -6.00 -23.15 5.19
C ALA A 3 -7.47 -23.30 5.59
N THR A 4 -7.74 -23.77 6.81
CA THR A 4 -9.10 -23.82 7.34
C THR A 4 -9.62 -22.41 7.56
N LEU A 5 -10.77 -22.09 6.96
CA LEU A 5 -11.42 -20.80 7.15
C LEU A 5 -12.04 -20.71 8.54
N THR A 6 -11.79 -19.59 9.22
CA THR A 6 -12.47 -19.26 10.48
C THR A 6 -13.82 -18.58 10.21
N THR A 7 -14.72 -18.55 11.18
CA THR A 7 -15.98 -17.78 11.08
C THR A 7 -15.73 -16.29 10.79
N GLN A 8 -14.64 -15.72 11.33
CA GLN A 8 -14.27 -14.34 11.03
C GLN A 8 -13.87 -14.17 9.55
N ASP A 9 -13.25 -15.18 8.96
CA ASP A 9 -12.87 -15.17 7.55
C ASP A 9 -14.10 -15.13 6.68
N GLU A 10 -15.10 -15.96 6.98
CA GLU A 10 -16.38 -16.01 6.27
C GLU A 10 -17.11 -14.65 6.31
N VAL A 11 -17.11 -14.00 7.48
CA VAL A 11 -17.67 -12.66 7.65
C VAL A 11 -16.94 -11.64 6.77
N LEU A 12 -15.60 -11.60 6.83
CA LEU A 12 -14.80 -10.65 6.06
C LEU A 12 -14.88 -10.92 4.54
N LEU A 13 -14.94 -12.19 4.15
CA LEU A 13 -15.14 -12.60 2.76
C LEU A 13 -16.53 -12.24 2.24
N SER A 14 -17.52 -12.07 3.12
CA SER A 14 -18.89 -11.65 2.78
C SER A 14 -19.11 -10.14 2.91
N GLY A 15 -18.13 -9.39 3.43
CA GLY A 15 -18.21 -7.95 3.65
C GLY A 15 -18.10 -7.10 2.38
N THR A 16 -17.62 -5.87 2.56
CA THR A 16 -17.31 -4.93 1.48
C THR A 16 -16.23 -5.46 0.55
N SER A 17 -16.11 -4.87 -0.65
CA SER A 17 -15.05 -5.22 -1.60
C SER A 17 -13.64 -5.02 -1.04
N ALA A 18 -13.46 -4.04 -0.15
CA ALA A 18 -12.18 -3.80 0.51
C ALA A 18 -11.86 -4.91 1.52
N GLU A 19 -12.78 -5.22 2.43
CA GLU A 19 -12.62 -6.27 3.45
C GLU A 19 -12.35 -7.64 2.81
N ARG A 20 -13.12 -7.98 1.77
CA ARG A 20 -12.95 -9.25 1.05
C ARG A 20 -11.59 -9.35 0.38
N ARG A 21 -11.14 -8.27 -0.29
CA ARG A 21 -9.83 -8.25 -0.96
C ARG A 21 -8.68 -8.37 0.04
N ASP A 22 -8.75 -7.64 1.14
CA ASP A 22 -7.73 -7.69 2.18
C ASP A 22 -7.68 -9.07 2.83
N ARG A 23 -8.85 -9.68 3.12
CA ARG A 23 -8.88 -11.04 3.67
C ARG A 23 -8.33 -12.07 2.70
N LEU A 24 -8.67 -11.98 1.41
CA LEU A 24 -8.13 -12.87 0.38
C LEU A 24 -6.61 -12.72 0.23
N ASN A 25 -6.06 -11.51 0.32
CA ASN A 25 -4.60 -11.32 0.30
C ASN A 25 -3.92 -12.07 1.44
N HIS A 26 -4.46 -11.99 2.65
CA HIS A 26 -3.91 -12.72 3.81
C HIS A 26 -4.03 -14.24 3.68
N LEU A 27 -5.15 -14.75 3.13
CA LEU A 27 -5.39 -16.19 2.98
C LEU A 27 -4.56 -16.82 1.85
N LEU A 28 -4.46 -16.13 0.70
CA LEU A 28 -3.83 -16.66 -0.50
C LEU A 28 -2.33 -16.37 -0.54
N PHE A 29 -1.89 -15.27 0.08
CA PHE A 29 -0.51 -14.79 0.01
C PHE A 29 -0.02 -14.33 1.39
N PRO A 30 0.04 -15.21 2.41
CA PRO A 30 0.33 -14.81 3.79
C PRO A 30 1.69 -14.10 3.95
N GLY A 31 2.72 -14.52 3.21
CA GLY A 31 4.03 -13.85 3.18
C GLY A 31 3.95 -12.45 2.57
N PRO A 32 3.58 -12.32 1.28
CA PRO A 32 3.45 -11.02 0.63
C PRO A 32 2.48 -10.04 1.32
N ALA A 33 1.38 -10.54 1.88
CA ALA A 33 0.44 -9.70 2.63
C ALA A 33 1.06 -9.13 3.90
N LYS A 34 1.87 -9.93 4.61
CA LYS A 34 2.62 -9.47 5.79
C LYS A 34 3.68 -8.43 5.40
N GLU A 35 4.49 -8.72 4.38
CA GLU A 35 5.54 -7.80 3.90
C GLU A 35 4.96 -6.46 3.43
N LEU A 36 3.80 -6.47 2.76
CA LEU A 36 3.10 -5.26 2.35
C LEU A 36 2.61 -4.43 3.56
N ALA A 37 2.08 -5.09 4.60
CA ALA A 37 1.65 -4.42 5.82
C ALA A 37 2.84 -3.77 6.54
N GLU A 38 3.95 -4.48 6.69
CA GLU A 38 5.19 -3.95 7.29
C GLU A 38 5.76 -2.77 6.48
N HIS A 39 5.74 -2.86 5.14
CA HIS A 39 6.16 -1.76 4.28
C HIS A 39 5.29 -0.51 4.47
N ARG A 40 3.96 -0.67 4.55
CA ARG A 40 3.03 0.44 4.78
C ARG A 40 3.19 1.07 6.16
N GLU A 41 3.44 0.27 7.19
CA GLU A 41 3.73 0.78 8.53
C GLU A 41 5.00 1.63 8.53
N LYS A 42 6.05 1.19 7.80
CA LYS A 42 7.35 1.86 7.78
C LYS A 42 7.41 3.08 6.86
N TYR A 43 6.71 3.05 5.73
CA TYR A 43 6.88 4.03 4.64
C TYR A 43 5.58 4.71 4.19
N GLY A 44 4.43 4.32 4.74
CA GLY A 44 3.12 4.77 4.28
C GLY A 44 2.71 4.17 2.93
N ASP A 45 1.69 4.76 2.29
CA ASP A 45 1.24 4.38 0.96
C ASP A 45 2.10 5.03 -0.13
N THR A 46 3.01 4.24 -0.70
CA THR A 46 3.89 4.66 -1.78
C THR A 46 3.29 4.47 -3.18
N SER A 47 2.04 4.00 -3.29
CA SER A 47 1.39 3.78 -4.60
C SER A 47 1.15 5.06 -5.40
N GLY A 48 1.15 6.22 -4.72
CA GLY A 48 1.07 7.55 -5.34
C GLY A 48 2.39 8.04 -5.97
N LEU A 49 3.51 7.36 -5.73
CA LEU A 49 4.80 7.70 -6.35
C LEU A 49 4.83 7.25 -7.81
N SER A 50 5.44 8.06 -8.67
CA SER A 50 5.82 7.57 -10.00
C SER A 50 6.85 6.43 -9.88
N ALA A 51 6.90 5.55 -10.87
CA ALA A 51 7.88 4.45 -10.88
C ALA A 51 9.33 4.97 -10.72
N ASN A 52 9.67 6.09 -11.38
CA ASN A 52 10.99 6.70 -11.26
C ASN A 52 11.30 7.15 -9.81
N GLN A 53 10.33 7.77 -9.13
CA GLN A 53 10.50 8.19 -7.74
C GLN A 53 10.60 7.00 -6.78
N PHE A 54 9.80 5.95 -7.02
CA PHE A 54 9.85 4.74 -6.22
C PHE A 54 11.22 4.04 -6.31
N PHE A 55 11.81 3.94 -7.51
CA PHE A 55 13.09 3.25 -7.71
C PHE A 55 14.33 4.11 -7.44
N TYR A 56 14.27 5.42 -7.67
CA TYR A 56 15.46 6.29 -7.65
C TYR A 56 15.36 7.48 -6.68
N GLY A 57 14.27 7.58 -5.91
CA GLY A 57 14.04 8.70 -5.00
C GLY A 57 13.75 10.01 -5.71
N LEU A 58 13.80 11.11 -4.95
CA LEU A 58 13.57 12.46 -5.46
C LEU A 58 14.87 13.01 -6.04
N ARG A 59 14.78 13.62 -7.22
CA ARG A 59 15.94 14.24 -7.89
C ARG A 59 16.17 15.64 -7.35
N GLN A 60 17.43 15.93 -6.99
CA GLN A 60 17.87 17.25 -6.55
C GLN A 60 17.68 18.26 -7.69
N GLY A 61 17.05 19.41 -7.40
CA GLY A 61 16.78 20.47 -8.38
C GLY A 61 15.41 20.42 -9.08
N ASP A 62 14.62 19.37 -8.86
CA ASP A 62 13.25 19.25 -9.40
C ASP A 62 12.21 19.36 -8.25
N GLU A 63 11.21 20.25 -8.38
CA GLU A 63 10.03 20.23 -7.51
C GLU A 63 9.17 18.99 -7.84
N HIS A 64 8.98 18.11 -6.86
CA HIS A 64 8.15 16.91 -7.05
C HIS A 64 6.79 17.08 -6.41
N ARG A 65 5.74 16.88 -7.22
CA ARG A 65 4.35 16.87 -6.76
C ARG A 65 3.89 15.42 -6.56
N VAL A 66 3.66 15.02 -5.31
CA VAL A 66 3.09 13.73 -4.95
C VAL A 66 1.62 13.93 -4.60
N ARG A 67 0.71 13.26 -5.31
CA ARG A 67 -0.70 13.26 -4.94
C ARG A 67 -0.94 12.22 -3.86
N LEU A 68 -1.32 12.67 -2.67
CA LEU A 68 -1.66 11.78 -1.56
C LEU A 68 -3.13 11.36 -1.63
N GLU A 69 -4.01 12.35 -1.82
CA GLU A 69 -5.45 12.16 -1.93
C GLU A 69 -6.04 13.10 -2.98
N LYS A 70 -7.33 12.95 -3.30
CA LYS A 70 -8.00 13.84 -4.26
C LYS A 70 -7.97 15.29 -3.76
N GLY A 71 -7.18 16.12 -4.42
CA GLY A 71 -7.02 17.54 -4.09
C GLY A 71 -5.90 17.85 -3.09
N VAL A 72 -5.17 16.82 -2.61
CA VAL A 72 -4.02 16.99 -1.72
C VAL A 72 -2.75 16.64 -2.47
N ASP A 73 -1.98 17.67 -2.82
CA ASP A 73 -0.69 17.58 -3.48
C ASP A 73 0.40 17.98 -2.48
N LEU A 74 1.31 17.05 -2.16
CA LEU A 74 2.52 17.33 -1.39
C LEU A 74 3.62 17.79 -2.35
N LEU A 75 4.15 19.00 -2.13
CA LEU A 75 5.30 19.53 -2.85
C LEU A 75 6.57 19.24 -2.03
N ILE A 76 7.47 18.44 -2.59
CA ILE A 76 8.76 18.14 -1.96
C ILE A 76 9.86 18.74 -2.84
N GLY A 77 10.54 19.75 -2.30
CA GLY A 77 11.81 20.26 -2.82
C GLY A 77 12.94 19.81 -1.90
N LEU A 78 13.95 19.15 -2.45
CA LEU A 78 15.21 18.92 -1.74
C LEU A 78 16.02 20.23 -1.79
N GLU A 79 15.99 21.02 -0.72
CA GLU A 79 16.94 22.12 -0.53
C GLU A 79 18.31 21.54 -0.12
N ALA A 80 19.37 22.10 -0.70
CA ALA A 80 20.75 21.63 -0.55
C ALA A 80 21.35 21.98 0.82
#